data_AF-A0A957UCQ7-F1
#
_entry.id   AF-A0A957UCQ7-F1
#
_cell.length_a   1.000
_cell.length_b   1.000
_cell.length_c   1.000
_cell.angle_alpha   90.00
_cell.angle_beta   90.00
_cell.angle_gamma   90.00
#
_symmetry.space_group_name_H-M   'P 1'
#
loop_
_entity.id
_entity.type
_entity.pdbx_description
1 polymer ?
#
loop_
_entity_poly.entity_id
_entity_poly.type
_entity_poly.pdbx_seq_one_letter_code
_entity_poly.pdbx_strand_id
1 'polypeptide(L)'
;LVAALIRQRNLYDQVIVSSFNPITLIKLRHLDPKIALGMLYGDEMPQFLRETWAGAPIRPEAQHPHHALIDAGYMAWARALGTRVNTWTVNDLDEA
;
A
#
# COMPACT_ATOMS: atom_id res chain seq x y z
N LEU A 1 1.93 8.51 -19.00
CA LEU A 1 1.29 8.13 -17.71
C LEU A 1 1.95 6.86 -17.19
N VAL A 2 2.17 6.73 -15.87
CA VAL A 2 2.86 5.58 -15.25
C VAL A 2 2.27 4.23 -15.67
N ALA A 3 0.94 4.09 -15.68
CA ALA A 3 0.27 2.86 -16.12
C ALA A 3 0.64 2.46 -17.58
N ALA A 4 0.75 3.44 -18.49
CA ALA A 4 1.11 3.16 -19.87
C ALA A 4 2.54 2.62 -20.00
N LEU A 5 3.48 3.13 -19.19
CA LEU A 5 4.86 2.63 -19.16
C LEU A 5 4.94 1.22 -18.59
N ILE A 6 4.22 0.94 -17.49
CA ILE A 6 4.15 -0.39 -16.89
C ILE A 6 3.61 -1.40 -17.91
N ARG A 7 2.53 -1.05 -18.61
CA ARG A 7 1.94 -1.89 -19.66
C ARG A 7 2.89 -2.10 -20.85
N GLN A 8 3.48 -1.03 -21.38
CA GLN A 8 4.35 -1.10 -22.56
C GLN A 8 5.61 -1.94 -22.29
N ARG A 9 6.11 -1.95 -21.05
CA ARG A 9 7.32 -2.65 -20.65
C ARG A 9 7.05 -3.98 -19.92
N ASN A 10 5.78 -4.38 -19.77
CA ASN A 10 5.34 -5.57 -19.03
C ASN A 10 5.97 -5.69 -17.62
N LEU A 11 5.89 -4.62 -16.83
CA LEU A 11 6.55 -4.54 -15.51
C LEU A 11 5.67 -4.96 -14.33
N TYR A 12 4.52 -5.59 -14.58
CA TYR A 12 3.50 -5.88 -13.56
C TYR A 12 4.05 -6.61 -12.32
N ASP A 13 4.98 -7.53 -12.52
CA ASP A 13 5.56 -8.34 -11.43
C ASP A 13 6.78 -7.69 -10.76
N GLN A 14 7.20 -6.51 -11.24
CA GLN A 14 8.41 -5.80 -10.80
C GLN A 14 8.11 -4.47 -10.09
N VAL A 15 6.85 -4.02 -10.11
CA VAL A 15 6.48 -2.69 -9.61
C VAL A 15 5.33 -2.77 -8.61
N ILE A 16 5.39 -1.90 -7.60
CA ILE A 16 4.26 -1.55 -6.75
C ILE A 16 4.11 -0.04 -6.87
N VAL A 17 2.91 0.44 -7.20
CA VAL A 17 2.63 1.87 -7.23
C VAL A 17 2.00 2.28 -5.92
N SER A 18 2.65 3.17 -5.18
CA SER A 18 2.18 3.63 -3.89
C SER A 18 1.91 5.12 -3.81
N SER A 19 0.99 5.52 -2.93
CA SER A 19 0.57 6.92 -2.75
C SER A 19 -0.07 7.11 -1.37
N PHE A 20 0.15 8.28 -0.76
CA PHE A 20 -0.61 8.73 0.43
C PHE A 20 -2.04 9.17 0.06
N ASN A 21 -2.25 9.58 -1.19
CA ASN A 21 -3.54 10.00 -1.69
C ASN A 21 -4.34 8.77 -2.19
N PRO A 22 -5.46 8.39 -1.54
CA PRO A 22 -6.27 7.24 -1.93
C PRO A 22 -6.93 7.44 -3.30
N ILE A 23 -7.31 8.68 -3.66
CA ILE A 23 -7.97 8.98 -4.94
C ILE A 23 -7.08 8.58 -6.12
N THR A 24 -5.76 8.78 -6.00
CA THR A 24 -4.79 8.38 -7.02
C THR A 24 -4.79 6.85 -7.21
N LEU A 25 -4.85 6.09 -6.13
CA LEU A 25 -4.88 4.63 -6.18
C LEU A 25 -6.21 4.11 -6.74
N ILE A 26 -7.34 4.75 -6.41
CA ILE A 26 -8.66 4.41 -6.98
C ILE A 26 -8.65 4.58 -8.51
N LYS A 27 -8.12 5.72 -8.98
CA LYS A 27 -7.98 6.00 -10.42
C LYS A 27 -7.09 4.97 -11.10
N LEU A 28 -5.97 4.61 -10.47
CA LEU A 28 -5.04 3.63 -11.03
C LEU A 28 -5.63 2.21 -11.06
N ARG A 29 -6.34 1.81 -9.99
CA ARG A 29 -7.05 0.52 -9.93
C ARG A 29 -8.11 0.40 -11.03
N HIS A 30 -8.84 1.49 -11.30
CA HIS A 30 -9.81 1.52 -12.40
C HIS A 30 -9.14 1.49 -13.78
N LEU A 31 -7.99 2.13 -13.92
CA LEU A 31 -7.28 2.24 -15.20
C LEU A 31 -6.62 0.92 -15.61
N ASP A 32 -5.97 0.24 -14.67
CA ASP A 32 -5.32 -1.05 -14.90
C ASP A 32 -5.30 -1.87 -13.59
N PRO A 33 -6.24 -2.81 -13.41
CA PRO A 33 -6.35 -3.59 -12.18
C PRO A 33 -5.22 -4.60 -11.98
N LYS A 34 -4.34 -4.83 -12.99
CA LYS A 34 -3.20 -5.73 -12.87
C LYS A 34 -2.01 -5.08 -12.15
N ILE A 35 -1.98 -3.75 -12.04
CA ILE A 35 -0.90 -3.04 -11.35
C ILE A 35 -1.04 -3.25 -9.83
N ALA A 36 0.00 -3.78 -9.20
CA ALA A 36 0.05 -3.91 -7.75
C ALA A 36 0.12 -2.52 -7.08
N LEU A 37 -0.69 -2.31 -6.04
CA LEU A 37 -0.82 -1.05 -5.32
C LEU A 37 -0.34 -1.16 -3.87
N GLY A 38 0.26 -0.07 -3.39
CA GLY A 38 0.69 0.11 -2.00
C GLY A 38 0.04 1.35 -1.35
N MET A 39 -0.70 1.18 -0.27
CA MET A 39 -1.31 2.33 0.43
C MET A 39 -0.32 2.90 1.46
N LEU A 40 0.11 4.16 1.29
CA LEU A 40 1.00 4.85 2.23
C LEU A 40 0.20 5.61 3.29
N TYR A 41 0.64 5.51 4.54
CA TYR A 41 0.08 6.30 5.65
C TYR A 41 1.03 6.33 6.85
N GLY A 42 1.02 7.47 7.55
CA GLY A 42 1.57 7.59 8.90
C GLY A 42 0.48 7.72 9.96
N ASP A 43 0.88 8.17 11.14
CA ASP A 43 -0.01 8.29 12.30
C ASP A 43 -1.07 9.38 12.13
N GLU A 44 -0.85 10.33 11.21
CA GLU A 44 -1.83 11.35 10.84
C GLU A 44 -3.11 10.77 10.23
N MET A 45 -3.11 9.53 9.74
CA MET A 45 -4.30 8.87 9.20
C MET A 45 -5.03 8.10 10.29
N PRO A 46 -6.29 8.45 10.62
CA PRO A 46 -7.10 7.68 11.56
C PRO A 46 -7.25 6.20 11.17
N GLN A 47 -7.27 5.31 12.15
CA GLN A 47 -7.36 3.86 11.94
C GLN A 47 -8.54 3.44 11.05
N PHE A 48 -9.74 4.03 11.24
CA PHE A 48 -10.91 3.67 10.44
C PHE A 48 -10.72 3.97 8.94
N LEU A 49 -9.92 5.00 8.59
CA LEU A 49 -9.58 5.28 7.20
C LEU A 49 -8.58 4.26 6.66
N ARG A 50 -7.62 3.80 7.47
CA ARG A 50 -6.67 2.74 7.08
C ARG A 50 -7.43 1.46 6.68
N GLU A 51 -8.40 1.06 7.51
CA GLU A 51 -9.26 -0.10 7.27
C GLU A 51 -10.15 0.10 6.02
N THR A 52 -10.73 1.30 5.86
CA THR A 52 -11.53 1.64 4.67
C THR A 52 -10.72 1.54 3.38
N TRP A 53 -9.50 2.10 3.38
CA TRP A 53 -8.63 2.13 2.19
C TRP A 53 -7.91 0.82 1.90
N ALA A 54 -7.83 -0.09 2.88
CA ALA A 54 -7.42 -1.47 2.63
C ALA A 54 -8.49 -2.27 1.84
N GLY A 55 -9.74 -1.81 1.85
CA GLY A 55 -10.87 -2.44 1.15
C GLY A 55 -11.10 -1.93 -0.28
N ALA A 56 -12.26 -2.30 -0.84
CA ALA A 56 -12.71 -1.73 -2.10
C ALA A 56 -12.94 -0.21 -1.96
N PRO A 57 -12.65 0.59 -3.00
CA PRO A 57 -12.28 0.17 -4.36
C PRO A 57 -10.78 0.03 -4.62
N ILE A 58 -9.91 0.22 -3.62
CA ILE A 58 -8.44 0.16 -3.82
C ILE A 58 -7.94 -1.28 -3.79
N ARG A 59 -8.25 -2.03 -2.71
CA ARG A 59 -7.76 -3.39 -2.41
C ARG A 59 -6.27 -3.54 -2.72
N PRO A 60 -5.39 -2.81 -2.00
CA PRO A 60 -3.97 -2.81 -2.31
C PRO A 60 -3.32 -4.15 -1.92
N GLU A 61 -2.37 -4.61 -2.73
CA GLU A 61 -1.60 -5.83 -2.47
C GLU A 61 -0.52 -5.61 -1.38
N ALA A 62 -0.25 -4.36 -1.00
CA ALA A 62 0.64 -4.01 0.09
C ALA A 62 0.13 -2.82 0.92
N GLN A 63 0.37 -2.88 2.22
CA GLN A 63 0.24 -1.77 3.16
C GLN A 63 1.62 -1.17 3.39
N HIS A 64 1.75 0.16 3.30
CA HIS A 64 3.00 0.87 3.52
C HIS A 64 2.88 1.82 4.74
N PRO A 65 2.79 1.27 5.97
CA PRO A 65 2.67 2.06 7.19
C PRO A 65 4.02 2.69 7.56
N HIS A 66 3.96 3.83 8.24
CA HIS A 66 5.11 4.30 9.03
C HIS A 66 5.49 3.25 10.09
N HIS A 67 6.78 2.99 10.31
CA HIS A 67 7.27 1.90 11.16
C HIS A 67 6.73 1.96 12.60
N ALA A 68 6.57 3.16 13.16
CA ALA A 68 5.98 3.35 14.47
C ALA A 68 4.53 2.82 14.64
N LEU A 69 3.83 2.53 13.55
CA LEU A 69 2.48 1.94 13.58
C LEU A 69 2.48 0.40 13.64
N ILE A 70 3.65 -0.21 13.46
CA ILE A 70 3.77 -1.67 13.39
C ILE A 70 3.89 -2.23 14.80
N ASP A 71 2.88 -2.97 15.19
CA ASP A 71 2.89 -3.85 16.35
C ASP A 71 2.33 -5.24 15.99
N ALA A 72 2.21 -6.11 16.99
CA ALA A 72 1.66 -7.46 16.79
C ALA A 72 0.21 -7.44 16.29
N GLY A 73 -0.60 -6.46 16.74
CA GLY A 73 -2.00 -6.31 16.33
C GLY A 73 -2.11 -5.87 14.87
N TYR A 74 -1.30 -4.90 14.45
CA TYR A 74 -1.19 -4.44 13.08
C TYR A 74 -0.78 -5.59 12.15
N MET A 75 0.24 -6.37 12.52
CA MET A 75 0.68 -7.51 11.71
C MET A 75 -0.37 -8.61 11.63
N ALA A 76 -1.13 -8.86 12.70
CA ALA A 76 -2.25 -9.80 12.67
C ALA A 76 -3.36 -9.33 11.72
N TRP A 77 -3.72 -8.05 11.76
CA TRP A 77 -4.67 -7.44 10.84
C TRP A 77 -4.21 -7.52 9.38
N ALA A 78 -2.97 -7.14 9.09
CA ALA A 78 -2.43 -7.17 7.72
C ALA A 78 -2.37 -8.59 7.13
N ARG A 79 -2.06 -9.60 7.97
CA ARG A 79 -2.12 -11.02 7.59
C ARG A 79 -3.54 -11.49 7.31
N ALA A 80 -4.52 -11.08 8.11
CA ALA A 80 -5.93 -11.41 7.88
C ALA A 80 -6.45 -10.83 6.56
N LEU A 81 -5.93 -9.68 6.13
CA LEU A 81 -6.23 -9.09 4.82
C LEU A 81 -5.49 -9.77 3.64
N GLY A 82 -4.48 -10.60 3.89
CA GLY A 82 -3.65 -11.20 2.85
C GLY A 82 -2.72 -10.22 2.14
N THR A 83 -2.40 -9.09 2.77
CA THR A 83 -1.56 -8.03 2.19
C THR A 83 -0.10 -8.14 2.64
N ARG A 84 0.83 -7.67 1.80
CA ARG A 84 2.23 -7.45 2.21
C ARG A 84 2.35 -6.20 3.08
N VAL A 85 3.39 -6.09 3.89
CA VAL A 85 3.70 -4.88 4.68
C VAL A 85 5.10 -4.41 4.33
N ASN A 86 5.21 -3.21 3.77
CA ASN A 86 6.50 -2.57 3.44
C ASN A 86 6.58 -1.24 4.20
N THR A 87 7.31 -1.21 5.32
CA THR A 87 7.36 -0.03 6.17
C THR A 87 8.34 1.03 5.71
N TRP A 88 8.20 2.24 6.24
CA TRP A 88 9.08 3.38 5.99
C TRP A 88 9.20 4.25 7.27
N THR A 89 10.26 5.02 7.48
CA THR A 89 11.62 4.83 6.94
C THR A 89 12.48 4.36 8.10
N VAL A 90 12.71 3.05 8.16
CA VAL A 90 13.57 2.43 9.17
C VAL A 90 15.02 2.69 8.77
N ASN A 91 15.73 3.50 9.56
CA ASN A 91 17.14 3.81 9.30
C ASN A 91 18.09 3.18 10.32
N ASP A 92 17.57 2.81 11.48
CA ASP A 92 18.34 2.22 12.57
C ASP A 92 17.99 0.74 12.77
N LEU A 93 18.98 -0.07 13.19
CA LEU A 93 18.78 -1.50 13.43
C LEU A 93 17.78 -1.78 14.57
N ASP A 94 17.70 -0.88 15.55
CA ASP A 94 16.79 -1.02 16.69
C ASP A 94 15.31 -0.76 16.31
N GLU A 95 15.06 -0.19 15.13
CA GLU A 95 13.73 0.08 14.58
C GLU A 95 13.23 -1.01 13.62
N ALA A 96 14.08 -2.00 13.30
CA ALA A 96 13.82 -3.08 12.32
C ALA A 96 13.25 -4.35 12.95
#